data_AF-U6LBB9-F1
#
_entry.id   AF-U6LBB9-F1
#
_cell.length_a   1.000
_cell.length_b   1.000
_cell.length_c   1.000
_cell.angle_alpha   90.00
_cell.angle_beta   90.00
_cell.angle_gamma   90.00
#
_symmetry.space_group_name_H-M   'P 1'
#
loop_
_entity.id
_entity.type
_entity.pdbx_description
1 polymer ?
#
loop_
_entity_poly.entity_id
_entity_poly.type
_entity_poly.pdbx_seq_one_letter_code
_entity_poly.pdbx_strand_id
1 'polypeptide(L)'
;MCRLRTAAITGAVLGLLSAGLPAARAVKDLVHQQHYHQHHSRAAAAAALHPPAAAGVSAAATSLVATQQQQTPASNPFLEPPLDAYMERFNIPLVHGSGIYVDLGSDKEVDGRQYREPGGRCPVFGKTIKLHQPKNNPSYKNDYLQNVPTKAESDAAGHPLPGGLNNNFVLTDKTPFSPMSVEKLSSYKELKAKTGLGKCAEMSYKTTASRNSSYRYPFAFDTRRQLCYFLLIPVQRLMGERYCSVDGKPAGMTWYCMEPSKSAEERTEMVYGSAYVGERPDEWEEKCPNKATKNAVFGVWKQGKCVEHKFLEGSKVEKVKRKEECWELAFLNPEVASDHPVTDDENIGTVGYYFPTVGPNQPKSGGTGMNFASFYPHSECVLSSSIPTCLVPLKGAAAYTALGGLEEEEAPCDRSNAMVIGLAAAGGILLLLLTVGGIAVYRGRAAAAKQQQQQQQQQHQQQQQQQQQVEIENSSSCKGIRTSAFNESK
;
A
#
# COMPACT_ATOMS: atom_id res chain seq x y z
N MET A 1 48.96 15.66 66.55
CA MET A 1 49.52 16.58 67.57
C MET A 1 49.53 17.99 66.98
N CYS A 2 49.11 18.99 67.78
CA CYS A 2 49.02 20.44 67.50
C CYS A 2 48.09 20.90 66.36
N ARG A 3 46.86 21.37 66.68
CA ARG A 3 46.46 22.74 67.12
C ARG A 3 46.60 23.79 66.01
N LEU A 4 45.47 24.16 65.39
CA LEU A 4 44.63 25.35 65.68
C LEU A 4 45.26 26.67 65.19
N ARG A 5 44.59 27.34 64.24
CA ARG A 5 43.93 28.63 64.52
C ARG A 5 42.93 29.03 63.44
N THR A 6 41.78 29.39 63.96
CA THR A 6 40.55 29.90 63.39
C THR A 6 40.68 31.36 62.96
N ALA A 7 39.96 31.76 61.91
CA ALA A 7 39.33 33.08 61.87
C ALA A 7 38.04 32.98 61.05
N ALA A 8 36.92 33.06 61.76
CA ALA A 8 35.58 33.22 61.22
C ALA A 8 35.31 34.71 61.01
N ILE A 9 34.64 35.07 59.92
CA ILE A 9 33.78 36.25 59.87
C ILE A 9 32.39 35.77 59.46
N THR A 10 31.49 35.91 60.41
CA THR A 10 30.04 35.78 60.31
C THR A 10 29.42 36.93 59.52
N GLY A 11 28.55 36.58 58.58
CA GLY A 11 27.57 37.48 57.95
C GLY A 11 26.29 36.69 57.69
N ALA A 12 25.44 36.61 58.71
CA ALA A 12 24.04 36.21 58.64
C ALA A 12 23.25 37.25 57.79
N VAL A 13 22.07 37.04 57.20
CA VAL A 13 20.94 36.18 57.55
C VAL A 13 19.86 36.32 56.45
N LEU A 14 18.94 35.33 56.39
CA LEU A 14 17.63 35.27 55.69
C LEU A 14 17.63 35.35 54.14
N GLY A 15 16.91 34.50 53.40
CA GLY A 15 15.81 33.61 53.76
C GLY A 15 14.65 33.80 52.78
N LEU A 16 13.97 32.69 52.47
CA LEU A 16 12.76 32.49 51.63
C LEU A 16 13.07 31.98 50.21
N LEU A 17 13.05 30.66 49.98
CA LEU A 17 11.89 29.75 49.83
C LEU A 17 11.18 29.86 48.48
N SER A 18 11.43 28.84 47.66
CA SER A 18 10.45 27.97 46.97
C SER A 18 9.35 28.60 46.13
N ALA A 19 9.41 28.34 44.82
CA ALA A 19 8.36 27.77 43.98
C ALA A 19 9.00 27.60 42.58
N GLY A 20 8.98 26.48 41.89
CA GLY A 20 7.87 25.57 41.68
C GLY A 20 7.75 25.43 40.16
N LEU A 21 7.96 24.20 39.64
CA LEU A 21 7.60 23.81 38.28
C LEU A 21 6.15 24.22 37.97
N PRO A 22 5.80 24.38 36.68
CA PRO A 22 4.49 23.98 36.23
C PRO A 22 4.62 22.79 35.28
N ALA A 23 4.33 21.61 35.81
CA ALA A 23 3.63 20.60 35.05
C ALA A 23 2.18 21.07 34.82
N ALA A 24 1.63 20.70 33.66
CA ALA A 24 0.20 20.51 33.39
C ALA A 24 -0.79 21.63 33.79
N ARG A 25 -1.28 22.38 32.79
CA ARG A 25 -2.67 22.85 32.73
C ARG A 25 -3.18 22.51 31.33
N ALA A 26 -3.99 21.47 31.17
CA ALA A 26 -5.43 21.42 31.42
C ALA A 26 -6.23 22.20 30.37
N VAL A 27 -6.89 21.41 29.54
CA VAL A 27 -7.96 21.71 28.61
C VAL A 27 -9.12 22.44 29.31
N LYS A 28 -9.69 23.43 28.63
CA LYS A 28 -11.08 23.87 28.76
C LYS A 28 -11.55 24.51 27.46
N ASP A 29 -12.66 23.98 26.93
CA ASP A 29 -13.81 24.60 26.24
C ASP A 29 -13.56 25.61 25.09
N LEU A 30 -14.30 25.71 23.99
CA LEU A 30 -15.48 25.01 23.47
C LEU A 30 -15.58 25.31 21.95
N VAL A 31 -16.43 24.54 21.29
CA VAL A 31 -16.87 24.51 19.89
C VAL A 31 -17.49 25.83 19.37
N HIS A 32 -17.07 26.34 18.19
CA HIS A 32 -18.01 26.84 17.15
C HIS A 32 -17.39 27.10 15.75
N GLN A 33 -18.00 26.46 14.74
CA GLN A 33 -18.30 26.86 13.36
C GLN A 33 -17.25 27.40 12.36
N GLN A 34 -16.90 26.52 11.41
CA GLN A 34 -17.28 26.47 9.97
C GLN A 34 -17.54 27.75 9.11
N HIS A 35 -16.96 27.66 7.90
CA HIS A 35 -17.28 28.26 6.57
C HIS A 35 -16.77 29.66 6.21
N TYR A 36 -15.88 29.73 5.20
CA TYR A 36 -16.15 30.40 3.91
C TYR A 36 -15.22 29.92 2.78
N HIS A 37 -15.79 29.72 1.58
CA HIS A 37 -15.13 29.38 0.31
C HIS A 37 -14.59 30.63 -0.41
N GLN A 38 -13.56 30.49 -1.25
CA GLN A 38 -13.61 30.58 -2.73
C GLN A 38 -12.26 30.97 -3.39
N HIS A 39 -11.99 30.25 -4.49
CA HIS A 39 -11.30 30.61 -5.75
C HIS A 39 -10.06 31.52 -5.75
N HIS A 40 -9.02 31.09 -6.49
CA HIS A 40 -8.66 31.70 -7.77
C HIS A 40 -7.73 30.79 -8.60
N SER A 41 -8.16 30.51 -9.83
CA SER A 41 -7.35 30.01 -10.94
C SER A 41 -7.35 31.07 -12.06
N ARG A 42 -6.32 30.99 -12.92
CA ARG A 42 -5.98 31.79 -14.12
C ARG A 42 -5.06 32.99 -13.84
N ALA A 43 -4.15 33.38 -14.71
CA ALA A 43 -3.43 32.83 -15.87
C ALA A 43 -2.57 33.98 -16.38
N ALA A 44 -1.38 33.74 -16.94
CA ALA A 44 -0.83 34.61 -17.99
C ALA A 44 0.32 33.90 -18.72
N ALA A 45 0.18 33.86 -20.05
CA ALA A 45 1.16 33.43 -21.04
C ALA A 45 2.11 34.59 -21.41
N ALA A 46 3.25 34.28 -22.04
CA ALA A 46 3.71 34.90 -23.30
C ALA A 46 5.13 34.46 -23.69
N ALA A 47 5.33 34.34 -25.02
CA ALA A 47 6.56 34.42 -25.85
C ALA A 47 6.65 33.22 -26.81
N ALA A 48 6.13 33.29 -28.04
CA ALA A 48 6.64 33.99 -29.25
C ALA A 48 7.95 33.42 -29.79
N LEU A 49 7.91 32.85 -31.02
CA LEU A 49 8.72 33.24 -32.19
C LEU A 49 8.55 32.24 -33.36
N HIS A 50 8.26 32.77 -34.55
CA HIS A 50 8.32 32.09 -35.86
C HIS A 50 9.75 32.16 -36.42
N PRO A 51 10.09 31.29 -37.40
CA PRO A 51 10.97 31.66 -38.50
C PRO A 51 10.29 31.55 -39.89
N PRO A 52 10.85 32.19 -40.94
CA PRO A 52 10.19 32.40 -42.23
C PRO A 52 10.47 31.31 -43.26
N ALA A 53 9.60 31.27 -44.28
CA ALA A 53 9.70 30.43 -45.47
C ALA A 53 10.73 30.93 -46.49
N ALA A 54 11.35 30.00 -47.23
CA ALA A 54 11.98 30.26 -48.52
C ALA A 54 11.89 29.02 -49.43
N ALA A 55 11.96 29.28 -50.73
CA ALA A 55 11.31 28.57 -51.82
C ALA A 55 12.10 27.43 -52.50
N GLY A 56 11.36 26.58 -53.22
CA GLY A 56 11.68 26.15 -54.58
C GLY A 56 12.59 24.93 -54.77
N VAL A 57 12.07 23.88 -55.42
CA VAL A 57 12.44 23.41 -56.78
C VAL A 57 11.82 22.03 -57.00
N SER A 58 11.16 21.88 -58.15
CA SER A 58 10.51 20.67 -58.65
C SER A 58 11.55 19.72 -59.26
N ALA A 59 11.46 18.43 -58.95
CA ALA A 59 11.97 17.36 -59.81
C ALA A 59 11.17 16.07 -59.56
N ALA A 60 10.45 15.65 -60.59
CA ALA A 60 9.76 14.38 -60.64
C ALA A 60 10.77 13.23 -60.60
N ALA A 61 10.63 12.34 -59.61
CA ALA A 61 11.24 11.03 -59.62
C ALA A 61 10.17 10.00 -59.26
N THR A 62 9.67 9.33 -60.29
CA THR A 62 8.88 8.11 -60.21
C THR A 62 9.71 7.05 -59.46
N SER A 63 9.36 6.78 -58.22
CA SER A 63 9.84 5.61 -57.48
C SER A 63 8.64 4.81 -57.01
N LEU A 64 8.57 3.57 -57.50
CA LEU A 64 7.69 2.53 -56.98
C LEU A 64 8.03 2.29 -55.51
N VAL A 65 7.37 3.01 -54.61
CA VAL A 65 7.38 2.66 -53.19
C VAL A 65 6.38 1.52 -53.03
N ALA A 66 6.91 0.32 -52.86
CA ALA A 66 6.14 -0.77 -52.27
C ALA A 66 5.54 -0.25 -50.97
N THR A 67 4.22 -0.16 -50.91
CA THR A 67 3.46 0.02 -49.68
C THR A 67 3.72 -1.19 -48.79
N GLN A 68 4.85 -1.19 -48.07
CA GLN A 68 4.86 -1.82 -46.77
C GLN A 68 3.81 -1.07 -45.97
N GLN A 69 2.65 -1.71 -45.79
CA GLN A 69 1.76 -1.35 -44.71
C GLN A 69 2.61 -1.43 -43.45
N GLN A 70 3.07 -0.27 -43.00
CA GLN A 70 3.64 -0.08 -41.69
C GLN A 70 2.48 -0.40 -40.76
N GLN A 71 2.35 -1.67 -40.36
CA GLN A 71 1.42 -2.08 -39.33
C GLN A 71 1.76 -1.18 -38.15
N THR A 72 0.86 -0.24 -37.85
CA THR A 72 0.92 0.51 -36.60
C THR A 72 1.11 -0.52 -35.50
N PRO A 73 2.16 -0.40 -34.67
CA PRO A 73 2.37 -1.34 -33.57
C PRO A 73 1.05 -1.47 -32.83
N ALA A 74 0.56 -2.70 -32.65
CA ALA A 74 -0.72 -2.95 -32.01
C ALA A 74 -0.78 -2.16 -30.69
N SER A 75 -1.85 -1.37 -30.52
CA SER A 75 -2.05 -0.58 -29.30
C SER A 75 -2.11 -1.51 -28.09
N ASN A 76 -1.66 -1.01 -26.94
CA ASN A 76 -1.65 -1.81 -25.72
C ASN A 76 -3.09 -1.95 -25.18
N PRO A 77 -3.72 -3.14 -25.24
CA PRO A 77 -5.10 -3.30 -24.79
C PRO A 77 -5.27 -3.07 -23.29
N PHE A 78 -4.18 -3.15 -22.52
CA PHE A 78 -4.19 -2.93 -21.08
C PHE A 78 -4.22 -1.45 -20.67
N LEU A 79 -4.07 -0.54 -21.62
CA LEU A 79 -4.20 0.91 -21.40
C LEU A 79 -5.49 1.47 -22.02
N GLU A 80 -6.41 0.59 -22.38
CA GLU A 80 -7.75 0.93 -22.86
C GLU A 80 -8.79 0.47 -21.84
N PRO A 81 -9.94 1.15 -21.72
CA PRO A 81 -11.04 0.69 -20.88
C PRO A 81 -11.53 -0.72 -21.28
N PRO A 82 -11.83 -1.60 -20.30
CA PRO A 82 -11.85 -1.36 -18.85
C PRO A 82 -10.54 -1.72 -18.11
N LEU A 83 -9.47 -2.08 -18.84
CA LEU A 83 -8.23 -2.59 -18.25
C LEU A 83 -7.30 -1.49 -17.76
N ASP A 84 -7.39 -0.30 -18.33
CA ASP A 84 -6.63 0.89 -17.97
C ASP A 84 -6.71 1.21 -16.47
N ALA A 85 -7.90 1.26 -15.89
CA ALA A 85 -8.12 1.53 -14.47
C ALA A 85 -7.48 0.45 -13.58
N TYR A 86 -7.53 -0.82 -14.02
CA TYR A 86 -6.88 -1.91 -13.30
C TYR A 86 -5.36 -1.83 -13.38
N MET A 87 -4.80 -1.38 -14.50
CA MET A 87 -3.34 -1.23 -14.64
C MET A 87 -2.81 0.03 -13.95
N GLU A 88 -3.58 1.12 -13.94
CA GLU A 88 -3.18 2.40 -13.34
C GLU A 88 -2.79 2.25 -11.87
N ARG A 89 -3.49 1.38 -11.12
CA ARG A 89 -3.20 1.12 -9.70
C ARG A 89 -1.79 0.57 -9.46
N PHE A 90 -1.13 -0.01 -10.47
CA PHE A 90 0.24 -0.49 -10.34
C PHE A 90 1.28 0.57 -10.68
N ASN A 91 0.87 1.76 -11.13
CA ASN A 91 1.77 2.90 -11.26
C ASN A 91 2.06 3.52 -9.88
N ILE A 92 2.84 2.82 -9.06
CA ILE A 92 3.16 3.17 -7.67
C ILE A 92 3.70 4.60 -7.51
N PRO A 93 4.62 5.11 -8.37
CA PRO A 93 5.03 6.50 -8.30
C PRO A 93 3.86 7.49 -8.48
N LEU A 94 2.88 7.16 -9.32
CA LEU A 94 1.69 8.00 -9.53
C LEU A 94 0.69 7.89 -8.37
N VAL A 95 0.35 6.67 -7.95
CA VAL A 95 -0.78 6.44 -7.02
C VAL A 95 -0.38 6.53 -5.56
N HIS A 96 0.86 6.17 -5.21
CA HIS A 96 1.37 6.20 -3.83
C HIS A 96 2.30 7.40 -3.60
N GLY A 97 3.26 7.65 -4.50
CA GLY A 97 4.06 8.87 -4.55
C GLY A 97 5.06 9.09 -3.40
N SER A 98 5.43 8.05 -2.66
CA SER A 98 6.37 8.13 -1.53
C SER A 98 7.14 6.81 -1.33
N GLY A 99 8.06 6.75 -0.38
CA GLY A 99 8.72 5.50 0.00
C GLY A 99 7.75 4.49 0.62
N ILE A 100 8.02 3.20 0.44
CA ILE A 100 7.17 2.09 0.87
C ILE A 100 7.77 1.38 2.08
N TYR A 101 9.04 0.99 1.99
CA TYR A 101 9.75 0.36 3.09
C TYR A 101 9.89 1.36 4.25
N VAL A 102 10.52 2.50 3.99
CA VAL A 102 10.46 3.70 4.85
C VAL A 102 9.77 4.81 4.07
N ASP A 103 8.65 5.31 4.60
CA ASP A 103 7.88 6.42 4.04
C ASP A 103 8.17 7.71 4.81
N LEU A 104 8.88 8.65 4.19
CA LEU A 104 9.21 9.97 4.73
C LEU A 104 9.30 11.02 3.61
N GLY A 105 8.39 10.91 2.63
CA GLY A 105 8.42 11.71 1.40
C GLY A 105 7.97 13.16 1.56
N SER A 106 7.35 13.51 2.69
CA SER A 106 6.91 14.88 3.00
C SER A 106 7.76 15.51 4.11
N ASP A 107 7.72 16.83 4.20
CA ASP A 107 8.28 17.59 5.31
C ASP A 107 7.22 18.53 5.89
N LYS A 108 7.23 18.73 7.21
CA LYS A 108 6.30 19.61 7.94
C LYS A 108 7.00 20.28 9.10
N GLU A 109 6.56 21.50 9.38
CA GLU A 109 7.00 22.24 10.54
C GLU A 109 6.21 21.81 11.80
N VAL A 110 6.93 21.64 12.90
CA VAL A 110 6.39 21.52 14.25
C VAL A 110 7.19 22.45 15.14
N ASP A 111 6.52 23.45 15.72
CA ASP A 111 7.08 24.41 16.68
C ASP A 111 8.40 25.06 16.20
N GLY A 112 8.42 25.53 14.94
CA GLY A 112 9.57 26.21 14.34
C GLY A 112 10.70 25.29 13.86
N ARG A 113 10.51 23.97 13.87
CA ARG A 113 11.48 22.98 13.34
C ARG A 113 10.86 22.12 12.26
N GLN A 114 11.63 21.85 11.21
CA GLN A 114 11.20 20.99 10.09
C GLN A 114 11.50 19.53 10.40
N TYR A 115 10.50 18.69 10.20
CA TYR A 115 10.57 17.25 10.36
C TYR A 115 10.05 16.54 9.13
N ARG A 116 10.59 15.35 8.86
CA ARG A 116 10.09 14.48 7.82
C ARG A 116 8.80 13.81 8.26
N GLU A 117 7.90 13.63 7.33
CA GLU A 117 6.55 13.12 7.54
C GLU A 117 6.26 12.03 6.49
N PRO A 118 5.67 10.89 6.89
CA PRO A 118 5.13 9.92 5.95
C PRO A 118 4.13 10.58 4.99
N GLY A 119 4.28 10.33 3.68
CA GLY A 119 3.54 11.02 2.62
C GLY A 119 2.78 10.11 1.66
N GLY A 120 2.93 8.79 1.78
CA GLY A 120 2.37 7.82 0.85
C GLY A 120 0.84 7.78 0.85
N ARG A 121 0.24 7.80 -0.34
CA ARG A 121 -1.24 7.85 -0.52
C ARG A 121 -1.94 6.49 -0.57
N CYS A 122 -1.16 5.40 -0.60
CA CYS A 122 -1.67 4.04 -0.54
C CYS A 122 -1.33 3.36 0.80
N PRO A 123 -2.26 2.54 1.34
CA PRO A 123 -1.96 1.66 2.45
C PRO A 123 -0.94 0.57 2.08
N VAL A 124 -0.17 0.11 3.07
CA VAL A 124 0.84 -0.95 2.94
C VAL A 124 0.39 -2.16 3.75
N PHE A 125 -0.15 -3.16 3.07
CA PHE A 125 -0.69 -4.37 3.67
C PHE A 125 0.43 -5.32 4.13
N GLY A 126 0.29 -5.86 5.34
CA GLY A 126 1.25 -6.71 6.02
C GLY A 126 2.49 -6.00 6.58
N LYS A 127 2.62 -4.68 6.39
CA LYS A 127 3.74 -3.93 6.96
C LYS A 127 3.57 -3.78 8.47
N THR A 128 4.61 -4.17 9.20
CA THR A 128 4.78 -3.96 10.64
C THR A 128 6.12 -3.31 10.92
N ILE A 129 6.37 -2.91 12.17
CA ILE A 129 7.71 -2.48 12.63
C ILE A 129 8.22 -3.52 13.62
N LYS A 130 9.33 -4.17 13.26
CA LYS A 130 10.02 -5.10 14.14
C LYS A 130 10.89 -4.33 15.12
N LEU A 131 10.71 -4.60 16.40
CA LEU A 131 11.51 -4.01 17.48
C LEU A 131 12.60 -5.00 17.89
N HIS A 132 13.78 -4.47 18.25
CA HIS A 132 14.91 -5.26 18.74
C HIS A 132 15.20 -4.98 20.24
N GLN A 133 14.15 -4.93 21.06
CA GLN A 133 14.26 -4.76 22.51
C GLN A 133 14.82 -6.03 23.19
N PRO A 134 15.34 -5.93 24.42
CA PRO A 134 15.78 -7.10 25.20
C PRO A 134 14.73 -8.21 25.24
N LYS A 135 15.10 -9.44 24.83
CA LYS A 135 14.14 -10.57 24.72
C LYS A 135 13.82 -11.23 26.06
N ASN A 136 14.77 -11.24 26.98
CA ASN A 136 14.67 -11.92 28.27
C ASN A 136 14.38 -10.97 29.43
N ASN A 137 13.64 -9.89 29.17
CA ASN A 137 13.28 -8.90 30.18
C ASN A 137 11.77 -8.60 30.10
N PRO A 138 10.99 -8.84 31.17
CA PRO A 138 9.53 -8.76 31.14
C PRO A 138 8.98 -7.34 30.89
N SER A 139 9.81 -6.31 31.07
CA SER A 139 9.48 -4.91 30.79
C SER A 139 9.34 -4.63 29.28
N TYR A 140 9.83 -5.52 28.42
CA TYR A 140 9.82 -5.35 26.97
C TYR A 140 8.89 -6.38 26.32
N LYS A 141 8.00 -5.91 25.45
CA LYS A 141 7.04 -6.76 24.73
C LYS A 141 7.43 -7.03 23.29
N ASN A 142 8.40 -6.28 22.75
CA ASN A 142 8.80 -6.38 21.34
C ASN A 142 7.60 -6.24 20.37
N ASP A 143 6.67 -5.34 20.69
CA ASP A 143 5.47 -5.07 19.89
C ASP A 143 5.33 -3.57 19.69
N TYR A 144 5.39 -3.13 18.44
CA TYR A 144 5.32 -1.71 18.07
C TYR A 144 3.95 -1.07 18.35
N LEU A 145 2.89 -1.87 18.54
CA LEU A 145 1.58 -1.36 18.91
C LEU A 145 1.42 -1.06 20.40
N GLN A 146 2.42 -1.38 21.21
CA GLN A 146 2.45 -0.91 22.59
C GLN A 146 2.55 0.61 22.63
N ASN A 147 1.98 1.19 23.68
CA ASN A 147 2.05 2.62 23.92
C ASN A 147 3.51 3.07 24.01
N VAL A 148 3.78 4.30 23.56
CA VAL A 148 4.99 5.00 23.95
C VAL A 148 5.07 5.04 25.48
N PRO A 149 6.26 4.81 26.07
CA PRO A 149 6.37 4.68 27.50
C PRO A 149 6.13 6.02 28.20
N THR A 150 5.52 5.96 29.37
CA THR A 150 5.52 7.08 30.31
C THR A 150 6.92 7.28 30.89
N LYS A 151 7.15 8.44 31.52
CA LYS A 151 8.40 8.70 32.23
C LYS A 151 8.64 7.66 33.34
N ALA A 152 7.62 7.31 34.11
CA ALA A 152 7.74 6.34 35.20
C ALA A 152 8.13 4.94 34.70
N GLU A 153 7.53 4.49 33.59
CA GLU A 153 7.89 3.21 32.96
C GLU A 153 9.32 3.22 32.42
N SER A 154 9.73 4.34 31.80
CA SER A 154 11.09 4.52 31.29
C SER A 154 12.12 4.50 32.43
N ASP A 155 11.86 5.24 33.52
CA ASP A 155 12.74 5.29 34.69
C ASP A 155 12.87 3.91 35.38
N ALA A 156 11.80 3.11 35.38
CA ALA A 156 11.79 1.77 35.95
C ALA A 156 12.51 0.71 35.09
N ALA A 157 12.37 0.79 33.77
CA ALA A 157 13.00 -0.17 32.85
C ALA A 157 14.47 0.15 32.57
N GLY A 158 14.85 1.44 32.55
CA GLY A 158 16.18 1.89 32.15
C GLY A 158 16.35 1.93 30.63
N HIS A 159 17.50 1.47 30.14
CA HIS A 159 17.86 1.53 28.73
C HIS A 159 17.85 0.14 28.07
N PRO A 160 17.34 0.01 26.83
CA PRO A 160 16.65 1.03 26.03
C PRO A 160 15.24 1.32 26.53
N LEU A 161 14.55 2.30 25.95
CA LEU A 161 13.17 2.63 26.28
C LEU A 161 12.24 1.40 26.16
N PRO A 162 11.31 1.19 27.11
CA PRO A 162 10.27 0.16 26.98
C PRO A 162 9.13 0.64 26.08
N GLY A 163 8.06 -0.15 25.96
CA GLY A 163 6.87 0.23 25.20
C GLY A 163 7.01 0.03 23.69
N GLY A 164 6.24 0.81 22.93
CA GLY A 164 6.20 0.76 21.47
C GLY A 164 6.00 2.15 20.86
N LEU A 165 5.30 2.21 19.73
CA LEU A 165 5.15 3.42 18.92
C LEU A 165 3.75 4.04 19.02
N ASN A 166 2.80 3.37 19.68
CA ASN A 166 1.41 3.79 19.76
C ASN A 166 1.23 5.03 20.63
N ASN A 167 0.35 5.94 20.20
CA ASN A 167 0.04 7.15 20.94
C ASN A 167 -0.67 6.83 22.27
N ASN A 168 -0.15 7.38 23.38
CA ASN A 168 -0.67 7.18 24.72
C ASN A 168 -1.50 8.35 25.26
N PHE A 169 -1.86 9.31 24.40
CA PHE A 169 -2.71 10.44 24.77
C PHE A 169 -4.09 9.97 25.21
N VAL A 170 -4.71 10.76 26.08
CA VAL A 170 -6.08 10.54 26.55
C VAL A 170 -6.97 11.66 26.06
N LEU A 171 -8.19 11.29 25.68
CA LEU A 171 -9.25 12.23 25.35
C LEU A 171 -9.75 12.95 26.61
N THR A 172 -10.57 13.98 26.44
CA THR A 172 -11.15 14.76 27.54
C THR A 172 -12.02 13.93 28.49
N ASP A 173 -12.63 12.86 27.97
CA ASP A 173 -13.40 11.88 28.75
C ASP A 173 -12.52 10.82 29.43
N LYS A 174 -11.19 11.00 29.40
CA LYS A 174 -10.16 10.09 29.94
C LYS A 174 -10.06 8.74 29.23
N THR A 175 -10.71 8.56 28.09
CA THR A 175 -10.51 7.35 27.27
C THR A 175 -9.22 7.45 26.47
N PRO A 176 -8.55 6.33 26.15
CA PRO A 176 -7.36 6.35 25.29
C PRO A 176 -7.68 6.92 23.91
N PHE A 177 -6.81 7.80 23.41
CA PHE A 177 -6.88 8.26 22.03
C PHE A 177 -6.51 7.15 21.04
N SER A 178 -5.63 6.23 21.43
CA SER A 178 -5.21 5.12 20.57
C SER A 178 -4.97 3.85 21.40
N PRO A 179 -5.32 2.65 20.90
CA PRO A 179 -6.10 2.42 19.68
C PRO A 179 -7.58 2.82 19.81
N MET A 180 -8.22 3.12 18.68
CA MET A 180 -9.67 3.27 18.58
C MET A 180 -10.29 2.10 17.81
N SER A 181 -11.45 1.62 18.26
CA SER A 181 -12.22 0.66 17.47
C SER A 181 -12.90 1.33 16.27
N VAL A 182 -13.18 0.57 15.22
CA VAL A 182 -13.99 1.04 14.08
C VAL A 182 -15.39 1.48 14.53
N GLU A 183 -15.95 0.86 15.57
CA GLU A 183 -17.21 1.29 16.18
C GLU A 183 -17.09 2.71 16.76
N LYS A 184 -16.04 2.98 17.53
CA LYS A 184 -15.77 4.33 18.07
C LYS A 184 -15.54 5.33 16.94
N LEU A 185 -14.74 4.98 15.93
CA LEU A 185 -14.54 5.82 14.75
C LEU A 185 -15.85 6.14 14.02
N SER A 186 -16.75 5.15 13.91
CA SER A 186 -18.05 5.33 13.28
C SER A 186 -19.01 6.24 14.06
N SER A 187 -18.72 6.53 15.34
CA SER A 187 -19.49 7.50 16.12
C SER A 187 -19.18 8.96 15.79
N TYR A 188 -18.05 9.24 15.13
CA TYR A 188 -17.64 10.57 14.69
C TYR A 188 -18.34 10.93 13.38
N LYS A 189 -19.27 11.89 13.42
CA LYS A 189 -20.10 12.31 12.27
C LYS A 189 -19.31 13.02 11.18
N GLU A 190 -18.14 13.55 11.52
CA GLU A 190 -17.23 14.26 10.64
C GLU A 190 -16.37 13.34 9.76
N LEU A 191 -16.31 12.04 10.09
CA LEU A 191 -15.68 11.04 9.24
C LEU A 191 -16.67 10.63 8.14
N LYS A 192 -16.22 10.76 6.90
CA LYS A 192 -17.00 10.47 5.69
C LYS A 192 -16.65 9.11 5.08
N ALA A 193 -15.51 8.55 5.44
CA ALA A 193 -15.05 7.27 4.96
C ALA A 193 -16.07 6.15 5.24
N LYS A 194 -16.23 5.24 4.27
CA LYS A 194 -17.16 4.12 4.37
C LYS A 194 -16.53 2.93 5.07
N THR A 195 -15.26 2.66 4.78
CA THR A 195 -14.54 1.49 5.30
C THR A 195 -13.90 1.75 6.66
N GLY A 196 -13.63 0.67 7.42
CA GLY A 196 -12.91 0.78 8.69
C GLY A 196 -11.49 1.33 8.53
N LEU A 197 -10.77 0.88 7.49
CA LEU A 197 -9.45 1.39 7.12
C LEU A 197 -9.51 2.87 6.69
N GLY A 198 -10.48 3.23 5.85
CA GLY A 198 -10.69 4.63 5.44
C GLY A 198 -10.99 5.54 6.63
N LYS A 199 -11.84 5.12 7.57
CA LYS A 199 -12.12 5.88 8.80
C LYS A 199 -10.87 6.05 9.67
N CYS A 200 -10.05 4.99 9.78
CA CYS A 200 -8.77 5.05 10.48
C CYS A 200 -7.83 6.08 9.85
N ALA A 201 -7.67 6.01 8.53
CA ALA A 201 -6.85 6.95 7.77
C ALA A 201 -7.37 8.39 7.86
N GLU A 202 -8.69 8.60 7.71
CA GLU A 202 -9.31 9.93 7.80
C GLU A 202 -9.15 10.55 9.18
N MET A 203 -9.31 9.77 10.26
CA MET A 203 -9.06 10.25 11.62
C MET A 203 -7.59 10.62 11.83
N SER A 204 -6.66 9.81 11.30
CA SER A 204 -5.22 10.13 11.27
C SER A 204 -4.95 11.44 10.50
N TYR A 205 -5.59 11.65 9.35
CA TYR A 205 -5.49 12.88 8.56
C TYR A 205 -6.00 14.14 9.27
N LYS A 206 -7.05 13.99 10.07
CA LYS A 206 -7.62 15.09 10.88
C LYS A 206 -6.86 15.34 12.18
N THR A 207 -5.92 14.48 12.56
CA THR A 207 -5.13 14.60 13.78
C THR A 207 -3.75 15.20 13.48
N THR A 208 -3.48 16.38 14.02
CA THR A 208 -2.17 17.03 13.89
C THR A 208 -1.33 16.95 15.18
N ALA A 209 -0.02 17.13 15.05
CA ALA A 209 0.91 17.04 16.18
C ALA A 209 0.71 18.14 17.23
N SER A 210 0.38 19.36 16.78
CA SER A 210 0.08 20.50 17.65
C SER A 210 -0.92 21.43 16.97
N ARG A 211 -1.48 22.39 17.73
CA ARG A 211 -2.45 23.38 17.19
C ARG A 211 -1.85 24.26 16.07
N ASN A 212 -0.54 24.44 16.07
CA ASN A 212 0.18 25.30 15.13
C ASN A 212 0.96 24.49 14.09
N SER A 213 0.75 23.18 14.03
CA SER A 213 1.43 22.30 13.09
C SER A 213 0.44 21.60 12.17
N SER A 214 0.86 21.41 10.92
CA SER A 214 0.19 20.54 9.95
C SER A 214 0.81 19.14 9.87
N TYR A 215 1.71 18.78 10.79
CA TYR A 215 2.30 17.45 10.88
C TYR A 215 1.24 16.44 11.33
N ARG A 216 1.14 15.30 10.65
CA ARG A 216 0.17 14.24 10.89
C ARG A 216 0.87 12.92 11.17
N TYR A 217 0.33 12.18 12.13
CA TYR A 217 0.88 10.89 12.54
C TYR A 217 0.48 9.78 11.56
N PRO A 218 1.38 8.85 11.21
CA PRO A 218 0.99 7.65 10.49
C PRO A 218 0.07 6.77 11.35
N PHE A 219 -0.59 5.82 10.71
CA PHE A 219 -1.47 4.87 11.38
C PHE A 219 -1.06 3.42 11.09
N ALA A 220 -1.49 2.54 11.99
CA ALA A 220 -1.57 1.11 11.74
C ALA A 220 -3.01 0.63 11.99
N PHE A 221 -3.54 -0.17 11.08
CA PHE A 221 -4.88 -0.72 11.18
C PHE A 221 -4.82 -2.24 11.29
N ASP A 222 -5.42 -2.78 12.35
CA ASP A 222 -5.59 -4.20 12.56
C ASP A 222 -6.92 -4.63 11.96
N THR A 223 -6.87 -5.22 10.76
CA THR A 223 -8.09 -5.64 10.04
C THR A 223 -8.82 -6.78 10.75
N ARG A 224 -8.11 -7.59 11.56
CA ARG A 224 -8.71 -8.70 12.29
C ARG A 224 -9.50 -8.22 13.51
N ARG A 225 -8.91 -7.29 14.27
CA ARG A 225 -9.51 -6.74 15.51
C ARG A 225 -10.34 -5.49 15.27
N GLN A 226 -10.31 -4.93 14.05
CA GLN A 226 -10.95 -3.67 13.69
C GLN A 226 -10.52 -2.53 14.62
N LEU A 227 -9.21 -2.45 14.86
CA LEU A 227 -8.57 -1.44 15.71
C LEU A 227 -7.65 -0.55 14.87
N CYS A 228 -7.80 0.75 15.05
CA CYS A 228 -6.96 1.79 14.46
C CYS A 228 -5.96 2.30 15.50
N TYR A 229 -4.69 2.29 15.16
CA TYR A 229 -3.59 2.78 15.99
C TYR A 229 -3.00 4.03 15.35
N PHE A 230 -2.93 5.12 16.09
CA PHE A 230 -2.23 6.34 15.70
C PHE A 230 -0.83 6.32 16.29
N LEU A 231 0.20 6.31 15.45
CA LEU A 231 1.57 6.09 15.90
C LEU A 231 2.24 7.42 16.23
N LEU A 232 2.53 7.66 17.51
CA LEU A 232 3.19 8.88 17.96
C LEU A 232 4.65 8.96 17.48
N ILE A 233 5.29 7.80 17.33
CA ILE A 233 6.66 7.68 16.80
C ILE A 233 6.56 7.28 15.32
N PRO A 234 6.81 8.21 14.38
CA PRO A 234 6.76 7.95 12.93
C PRO A 234 8.06 7.36 12.37
N VAL A 235 9.09 7.20 13.21
CA VAL A 235 10.33 6.48 12.85
C VAL A 235 9.98 5.05 12.48
N GLN A 236 10.38 4.64 11.29
CA GLN A 236 10.12 3.30 10.76
C GLN A 236 11.36 2.42 10.77
N ARG A 237 12.54 3.04 10.67
CA ARG A 237 13.83 2.38 10.69
C ARG A 237 14.81 3.17 11.53
N LEU A 238 15.55 2.47 12.37
CA LEU A 238 16.69 2.94 13.13
C LEU A 238 17.64 1.77 13.33
N MET A 239 18.83 1.83 12.75
CA MET A 239 19.78 0.72 12.80
C MET A 239 21.21 1.22 13.02
N GLY A 240 22.06 0.32 13.52
CA GLY A 240 23.48 0.60 13.75
C GLY A 240 23.79 0.86 15.23
N GLU A 241 24.88 0.27 15.69
CA GLU A 241 25.28 0.27 17.10
C GLU A 241 25.60 1.67 17.66
N ARG A 242 25.83 2.67 16.79
CA ARG A 242 26.01 4.06 17.21
C ARG A 242 24.70 4.73 17.63
N TYR A 243 23.56 4.29 17.09
CA TYR A 243 22.27 4.96 17.26
C TYR A 243 21.32 4.18 18.16
N CYS A 244 21.43 2.85 18.17
CA CYS A 244 20.48 1.99 18.84
C CYS A 244 21.08 0.68 19.32
N SER A 245 20.35 0.01 20.23
CA SER A 245 20.71 -1.32 20.72
C SER A 245 19.87 -2.43 20.08
N VAL A 246 20.49 -3.56 19.77
CA VAL A 246 19.81 -4.84 19.49
C VAL A 246 19.94 -5.71 20.74
N ASP A 247 18.81 -6.16 21.30
CA ASP A 247 18.77 -7.00 22.51
C ASP A 247 19.56 -6.37 23.69
N GLY A 248 19.46 -5.04 23.82
CA GLY A 248 20.16 -4.25 24.84
C GLY A 248 21.65 -4.02 24.60
N LYS A 249 22.18 -4.34 23.41
CA LYS A 249 23.58 -4.11 23.04
C LYS A 249 23.74 -3.17 21.84
N PRO A 250 24.62 -2.15 21.91
CA PRO A 250 25.40 -1.75 23.08
C PRO A 250 24.52 -1.21 24.21
N ALA A 251 24.98 -1.38 25.45
CA ALA A 251 24.25 -0.96 26.64
C ALA A 251 24.21 0.57 26.76
N GLY A 252 23.18 1.09 27.45
CA GLY A 252 23.04 2.53 27.68
C GLY A 252 22.45 3.32 26.51
N MET A 253 22.15 2.66 25.39
CA MET A 253 21.44 3.30 24.28
C MET A 253 20.00 3.60 24.67
N THR A 254 19.55 4.81 24.36
CA THR A 254 18.15 5.20 24.61
C THR A 254 17.19 4.41 23.74
N TRP A 255 17.54 4.23 22.47
CA TRP A 255 16.69 3.55 21.50
C TRP A 255 17.11 2.11 21.30
N TYR A 256 16.11 1.24 21.19
CA TYR A 256 16.27 -0.06 20.56
C TYR A 256 16.25 0.11 19.04
N CYS A 257 16.95 -0.77 18.33
CA CYS A 257 16.89 -0.78 16.87
C CYS A 257 15.50 -1.23 16.42
N MET A 258 15.08 -0.74 15.26
CA MET A 258 13.79 -1.09 14.69
C MET A 258 13.84 -1.01 13.16
N GLU A 259 13.02 -1.82 12.51
CA GLU A 259 12.94 -1.80 11.06
C GLU A 259 11.58 -2.28 10.55
N PRO A 260 11.16 -1.84 9.34
CA PRO A 260 9.97 -2.37 8.71
C PRO A 260 10.12 -3.88 8.44
N SER A 261 9.04 -4.61 8.67
CA SER A 261 8.93 -6.06 8.41
C SER A 261 7.67 -6.35 7.61
N LYS A 262 7.72 -7.42 6.82
CA LYS A 262 6.58 -8.06 6.17
C LYS A 262 6.87 -9.55 6.13
N SER A 263 6.00 -10.35 6.76
CA SER A 263 6.17 -11.80 6.89
C SER A 263 4.81 -12.48 6.91
N ALA A 264 4.70 -13.60 6.19
CA ALA A 264 3.49 -14.40 6.12
C ALA A 264 3.28 -15.27 7.36
N GLU A 265 4.30 -15.38 8.20
CA GLU A 265 4.26 -16.07 9.48
C GLU A 265 3.92 -15.12 10.64
N GLU A 266 3.92 -13.81 10.38
CA GLU A 266 3.62 -12.77 11.35
C GLU A 266 2.21 -12.19 11.13
N ARG A 267 2.05 -10.87 11.24
CA ARG A 267 0.76 -10.18 11.30
C ARG A 267 0.30 -9.70 9.94
N THR A 268 -0.08 -10.63 9.07
CA THR A 268 -0.58 -10.33 7.71
C THR A 268 -1.86 -9.48 7.71
N GLU A 269 -2.60 -9.45 8.83
CA GLU A 269 -3.79 -8.61 9.02
C GLU A 269 -3.50 -7.12 9.23
N MET A 270 -2.23 -6.73 9.43
CA MET A 270 -1.86 -5.34 9.68
C MET A 270 -1.78 -4.54 8.40
N VAL A 271 -2.19 -3.28 8.47
CA VAL A 271 -2.05 -2.32 7.38
C VAL A 271 -1.39 -1.06 7.94
N TYR A 272 -0.25 -0.66 7.39
CA TYR A 272 0.42 0.59 7.75
C TYR A 272 0.09 1.67 6.72
N GLY A 273 -0.06 2.93 7.13
CA GLY A 273 -0.26 4.01 6.20
C GLY A 273 0.18 5.36 6.74
N SER A 274 0.50 6.28 5.82
CA SER A 274 0.57 7.69 6.17
C SER A 274 -0.82 8.25 6.43
N ALA A 275 -0.90 9.40 7.08
CA ALA A 275 -2.16 10.11 7.24
C ALA A 275 -2.81 10.52 5.90
N TYR A 276 -2.03 10.64 4.81
CA TYR A 276 -2.51 11.13 3.52
C TYR A 276 -3.34 10.12 2.73
N VAL A 277 -3.35 8.84 3.12
CA VAL A 277 -4.39 7.89 2.69
C VAL A 277 -5.78 8.44 3.05
N GLY A 278 -5.88 9.14 4.20
CA GLY A 278 -7.10 9.74 4.72
C GLY A 278 -7.51 11.06 4.08
N GLU A 279 -6.69 11.64 3.19
CA GLU A 279 -7.09 12.83 2.42
C GLU A 279 -8.28 12.51 1.53
N ARG A 280 -8.30 11.29 0.96
CA ARG A 280 -9.40 10.73 0.17
C ARG A 280 -9.63 9.27 0.60
N PRO A 281 -10.33 9.07 1.74
CA PRO A 281 -10.16 7.88 2.57
C PRO A 281 -10.71 6.56 2.02
N ASP A 282 -11.44 6.58 0.91
CA ASP A 282 -11.91 5.35 0.23
C ASP A 282 -11.32 5.22 -1.20
N GLU A 283 -10.55 6.20 -1.71
CA GLU A 283 -9.95 6.09 -3.06
C GLU A 283 -8.91 4.96 -3.15
N TRP A 284 -8.31 4.58 -2.02
CA TRP A 284 -7.33 3.50 -1.98
C TRP A 284 -7.91 2.16 -2.45
N GLU A 285 -9.21 1.91 -2.27
CA GLU A 285 -9.85 0.64 -2.65
C GLU A 285 -9.68 0.35 -4.15
N GLU A 286 -9.78 1.39 -4.98
CA GLU A 286 -9.76 1.29 -6.43
C GLU A 286 -8.41 1.71 -7.04
N LYS A 287 -7.72 2.70 -6.43
CA LYS A 287 -6.52 3.30 -7.02
C LYS A 287 -5.21 2.68 -6.57
N CYS A 288 -5.22 1.86 -5.52
CA CYS A 288 -4.00 1.25 -4.98
C CYS A 288 -3.92 -0.24 -5.30
N PRO A 289 -2.70 -0.81 -5.42
CA PRO A 289 -2.52 -2.23 -5.73
C PRO A 289 -2.62 -3.06 -4.45
N ASN A 290 -3.82 -3.10 -3.86
CA ASN A 290 -4.09 -3.65 -2.52
C ASN A 290 -3.92 -5.18 -2.46
N LYS A 291 -4.19 -5.86 -3.57
CA LYS A 291 -4.19 -7.32 -3.69
C LYS A 291 -3.19 -7.76 -4.76
N ALA A 292 -2.77 -9.01 -4.66
CA ALA A 292 -1.98 -9.66 -5.68
C ALA A 292 -2.85 -10.01 -6.91
N THR A 293 -2.25 -10.00 -8.09
CA THR A 293 -2.93 -10.51 -9.30
C THR A 293 -2.70 -12.01 -9.44
N LYS A 294 -3.78 -12.77 -9.38
CA LYS A 294 -3.76 -14.23 -9.55
C LYS A 294 -3.50 -14.62 -11.01
N ASN A 295 -2.81 -15.75 -11.21
CA ASN A 295 -2.61 -16.39 -12.52
C ASN A 295 -2.00 -15.46 -13.58
N ALA A 296 -1.19 -14.49 -13.17
CA ALA A 296 -0.52 -13.59 -14.08
C ALA A 296 0.85 -13.18 -13.52
N VAL A 297 1.69 -12.69 -14.43
CA VAL A 297 2.96 -12.03 -14.10
C VAL A 297 2.99 -10.65 -14.74
N PHE A 298 3.76 -9.75 -14.15
CA PHE A 298 3.90 -8.39 -14.65
C PHE A 298 4.74 -8.32 -15.93
N GLY A 299 4.37 -7.41 -16.82
CA GLY A 299 5.11 -7.11 -18.03
C GLY A 299 5.00 -5.65 -18.46
N VAL A 300 5.82 -5.30 -19.43
CA VAL A 300 5.80 -4.00 -20.11
C VAL A 300 5.50 -4.22 -21.58
N TRP A 301 4.53 -3.48 -22.11
CA TRP A 301 4.19 -3.50 -23.53
C TRP A 301 5.31 -2.88 -24.36
N LYS A 302 5.94 -3.66 -25.24
CA LYS A 302 6.99 -3.22 -26.17
C LYS A 302 6.76 -3.88 -27.52
N GLN A 303 6.84 -3.10 -28.59
CA GLN A 303 6.77 -3.59 -29.98
C GLN A 303 5.53 -4.47 -30.25
N GLY A 304 4.36 -4.05 -29.76
CA GLY A 304 3.09 -4.76 -30.00
C GLY A 304 2.89 -6.06 -29.21
N LYS A 305 3.73 -6.34 -28.19
CA LYS A 305 3.60 -7.49 -27.30
C LYS A 305 3.85 -7.13 -25.85
N CYS A 306 3.28 -7.91 -24.93
CA CYS A 306 3.60 -7.83 -23.51
C CYS A 306 4.90 -8.59 -23.22
N VAL A 307 5.95 -7.87 -22.83
CA VAL A 307 7.24 -8.47 -22.45
C VAL A 307 7.27 -8.62 -20.94
N GLU A 308 7.32 -9.86 -20.45
CA GLU A 308 7.40 -10.15 -19.01
C GLU A 308 8.60 -9.45 -18.37
N HIS A 309 8.44 -9.01 -17.11
CA HIS A 309 9.52 -8.43 -16.33
C HIS A 309 10.76 -9.33 -16.28
N LYS A 310 10.60 -10.66 -16.28
CA LYS A 310 11.71 -11.62 -16.30
C LYS A 310 12.72 -11.39 -17.42
N PHE A 311 12.30 -10.81 -18.55
CA PHE A 311 13.15 -10.57 -19.72
C PHE A 311 13.59 -9.11 -19.85
N LEU A 312 13.29 -8.26 -18.87
CA LEU A 312 13.73 -6.87 -18.84
C LEU A 312 15.09 -6.74 -18.16
N GLU A 313 15.92 -5.85 -18.71
CA GLU A 313 17.19 -5.47 -18.10
C GLU A 313 16.98 -4.92 -16.67
N GLY A 314 17.88 -5.29 -15.75
CA GLY A 314 17.80 -4.90 -14.34
C GLY A 314 16.81 -5.70 -13.48
N SER A 315 16.04 -6.62 -14.07
CA SER A 315 15.20 -7.53 -13.27
C SER A 315 16.05 -8.57 -12.54
N LYS A 316 15.63 -8.92 -11.32
CA LYS A 316 16.31 -9.90 -10.48
C LYS A 316 15.46 -11.15 -10.32
N VAL A 317 16.11 -12.31 -10.27
CA VAL A 317 15.43 -13.60 -10.08
C VAL A 317 15.95 -14.23 -8.80
N GLU A 318 15.05 -14.44 -7.85
CA GLU A 318 15.33 -15.09 -6.58
C GLU A 318 14.63 -16.45 -6.51
N LYS A 319 15.24 -17.41 -5.80
CA LYS A 319 14.60 -18.70 -5.55
C LYS A 319 13.71 -18.61 -4.32
N VAL A 320 12.47 -19.06 -4.45
CA VAL A 320 11.47 -19.05 -3.37
C VAL A 320 10.71 -20.37 -3.35
N LYS A 321 10.36 -20.86 -2.16
CA LYS A 321 9.62 -22.12 -2.02
C LYS A 321 8.12 -21.93 -2.24
N ARG A 322 7.60 -20.76 -1.89
CA ARG A 322 6.17 -20.47 -1.88
C ARG A 322 5.89 -19.02 -2.29
N LYS A 323 4.65 -18.76 -2.68
CA LYS A 323 4.15 -17.46 -3.13
C LYS A 323 4.39 -16.35 -2.10
N GLU A 324 4.22 -16.69 -0.83
CA GLU A 324 4.36 -15.77 0.29
C GLU A 324 5.78 -15.20 0.41
N GLU A 325 6.80 -16.01 0.16
CA GLU A 325 8.20 -15.53 0.17
C GLU A 325 8.45 -14.50 -0.94
N CYS A 326 7.78 -14.64 -2.10
CA CYS A 326 7.88 -13.64 -3.17
C CYS A 326 7.17 -12.32 -2.82
N TRP A 327 6.04 -12.40 -2.10
CA TRP A 327 5.35 -11.23 -1.55
C TRP A 327 6.21 -10.51 -0.49
N GLU A 328 6.89 -11.25 0.38
CA GLU A 328 7.85 -10.70 1.33
C GLU A 328 9.01 -10.00 0.60
N LEU A 329 9.61 -10.65 -0.41
CA LEU A 329 10.69 -10.08 -1.22
C LEU A 329 10.26 -8.82 -1.98
N ALA A 330 9.01 -8.72 -2.44
CA ALA A 330 8.49 -7.50 -3.06
C ALA A 330 8.69 -6.27 -2.17
N PHE A 331 8.65 -6.45 -0.84
CA PHE A 331 8.80 -5.40 0.15
C PHE A 331 10.20 -5.32 0.78
N LEU A 332 10.87 -6.46 1.01
CA LEU A 332 12.12 -6.53 1.78
C LEU A 332 13.39 -6.44 0.93
N ASN A 333 13.28 -6.47 -0.40
CA ASN A 333 14.45 -6.33 -1.26
C ASN A 333 15.13 -4.94 -1.06
N PRO A 334 16.47 -4.84 -1.21
CA PRO A 334 17.21 -3.62 -0.87
C PRO A 334 16.98 -2.44 -1.83
N GLU A 335 16.31 -2.66 -2.97
CA GLU A 335 16.05 -1.64 -3.99
C GLU A 335 14.59 -1.17 -4.03
N VAL A 336 13.76 -1.64 -3.09
CA VAL A 336 12.39 -1.18 -2.90
C VAL A 336 12.35 0.33 -2.65
N ALA A 337 11.28 1.00 -3.07
CA ALA A 337 11.10 2.42 -2.82
C ALA A 337 11.21 2.71 -1.31
N SER A 338 12.15 3.57 -0.94
CA SER A 338 12.47 3.89 0.45
C SER A 338 13.01 5.30 0.53
N ASP A 339 12.52 6.06 1.51
CA ASP A 339 12.96 7.41 1.80
C ASP A 339 14.00 7.45 2.92
N HIS A 340 14.50 6.29 3.34
CA HIS A 340 15.51 6.17 4.38
C HIS A 340 16.84 6.82 3.93
N PRO A 341 17.50 7.64 4.77
CA PRO A 341 18.82 8.18 4.44
C PRO A 341 19.84 7.06 4.16
N VAL A 342 20.75 7.32 3.23
CA VAL A 342 21.83 6.40 2.86
C VAL A 342 23.09 6.66 3.71
N THR A 343 23.07 7.71 4.54
CA THR A 343 24.21 8.18 5.34
C THR A 343 24.00 7.97 6.84
N ASP A 344 25.10 7.90 7.58
CA ASP A 344 25.22 7.77 9.04
C ASP A 344 24.60 8.93 9.88
N ASP A 345 23.82 9.83 9.30
CA ASP A 345 23.23 10.96 10.03
C ASP A 345 21.78 10.64 10.44
N GLU A 346 21.58 9.54 11.16
CA GLU A 346 20.30 9.18 11.78
C GLU A 346 20.15 9.90 13.12
N ASN A 347 19.68 11.14 13.08
CA ASN A 347 19.28 11.86 14.29
C ASN A 347 17.77 11.71 14.51
N ILE A 348 17.38 10.73 15.33
CA ILE A 348 16.05 10.73 15.94
C ILE A 348 16.07 11.84 16.98
N GLY A 349 15.13 12.77 16.90
CA GLY A 349 15.05 13.88 17.84
C GLY A 349 15.10 13.42 19.31
N THR A 350 15.32 14.37 20.21
CA THR A 350 15.37 14.13 21.65
C THR A 350 14.06 13.49 22.14
N VAL A 351 14.12 12.64 23.18
CA VAL A 351 12.93 12.05 23.84
C VAL A 351 11.85 13.13 24.05
N GLY A 352 10.66 12.92 23.47
CA GLY A 352 9.58 13.90 23.44
C GLY A 352 9.34 14.57 22.06
N TYR A 353 10.34 14.59 21.18
CA TYR A 353 10.24 14.91 19.75
C TYR A 353 10.74 13.72 18.94
N TYR A 354 9.85 12.78 18.68
CA TYR A 354 10.15 11.50 18.03
C TYR A 354 10.22 11.57 16.50
N PHE A 355 10.23 12.78 15.94
CA PHE A 355 10.12 12.99 14.50
C PHE A 355 11.51 12.97 13.86
N PRO A 356 11.69 12.28 12.71
CA PRO A 356 12.92 12.37 11.95
C PRO A 356 13.14 13.81 11.51
N THR A 357 14.31 14.39 11.81
CA THR A 357 14.63 15.77 11.40
C THR A 357 14.90 15.85 9.91
N VAL A 358 14.62 17.00 9.28
CA VAL A 358 15.04 17.24 7.89
C VAL A 358 16.56 17.47 7.82
N GLY A 359 17.20 16.94 6.78
CA GLY A 359 18.65 17.01 6.55
C GLY A 359 19.00 17.03 5.05
N PRO A 360 20.22 17.46 4.69
CA PRO A 360 20.58 17.80 3.31
C PRO A 360 20.65 16.61 2.33
N ASN A 361 20.79 15.37 2.82
CA ASN A 361 21.00 14.16 2.00
C ASN A 361 19.90 13.10 2.19
N GLN A 362 18.67 13.55 2.41
CA GLN A 362 17.54 12.66 2.66
C GLN A 362 16.82 12.32 1.36
N PRO A 363 16.80 11.05 0.93
CA PRO A 363 16.17 10.68 -0.32
C PRO A 363 14.65 10.78 -0.20
N LYS A 364 14.03 11.17 -1.31
CA LYS A 364 12.59 11.07 -1.56
C LYS A 364 12.41 10.23 -2.80
N SER A 365 12.14 8.95 -2.60
CA SER A 365 11.99 7.95 -3.67
C SER A 365 10.81 8.28 -4.60
N GLY A 366 9.79 8.99 -4.10
CA GLY A 366 8.58 9.31 -4.84
C GLY A 366 7.85 8.05 -5.34
N GLY A 367 7.99 6.92 -4.64
CA GLY A 367 7.45 5.62 -5.06
C GLY A 367 8.29 4.87 -6.09
N THR A 368 9.46 5.39 -6.47
CA THR A 368 10.36 4.72 -7.42
C THR A 368 11.25 3.70 -6.70
N GLY A 369 11.26 2.47 -7.21
CA GLY A 369 12.07 1.38 -6.68
C GLY A 369 11.66 0.02 -7.26
N MET A 370 12.32 -1.05 -6.83
CA MET A 370 12.04 -2.44 -7.17
C MET A 370 10.80 -2.94 -6.40
N ASN A 371 9.64 -2.40 -6.77
CA ASN A 371 8.40 -2.56 -6.03
C ASN A 371 7.51 -3.70 -6.55
N PHE A 372 7.88 -4.33 -7.66
CA PHE A 372 7.06 -5.32 -8.35
C PHE A 372 7.72 -6.69 -8.27
N ALA A 373 6.95 -7.70 -7.90
CA ALA A 373 7.39 -9.08 -7.84
C ALA A 373 6.42 -9.99 -8.60
N SER A 374 6.93 -11.04 -9.24
CA SER A 374 6.11 -12.05 -9.89
C SER A 374 6.61 -13.43 -9.49
N PHE A 375 5.75 -14.18 -8.80
CA PHE A 375 5.98 -15.57 -8.46
C PHE A 375 5.68 -16.46 -9.66
N TYR A 376 6.61 -17.34 -9.99
CA TYR A 376 6.43 -18.37 -11.01
C TYR A 376 6.28 -19.75 -10.34
N PRO A 377 5.40 -20.64 -10.85
CA PRO A 377 5.20 -21.99 -10.31
C PRO A 377 6.47 -22.86 -10.18
N HIS A 378 7.55 -22.49 -10.88
CA HIS A 378 8.85 -23.15 -10.80
C HIS A 378 9.75 -22.62 -9.68
N SER A 379 9.16 -22.10 -8.60
CA SER A 379 9.87 -21.66 -7.40
C SER A 379 10.83 -20.48 -7.63
N GLU A 380 10.42 -19.55 -8.50
CA GLU A 380 11.15 -18.31 -8.78
C GLU A 380 10.30 -17.09 -8.44
N CYS A 381 10.95 -16.05 -7.91
CA CYS A 381 10.40 -14.73 -7.72
C CYS A 381 11.18 -13.74 -8.58
N VAL A 382 10.50 -13.09 -9.52
CA VAL A 382 11.09 -12.07 -10.38
C VAL A 382 10.78 -10.70 -9.82
N LEU A 383 11.81 -9.95 -9.43
CA LEU A 383 11.72 -8.59 -8.94
C LEU A 383 12.05 -7.59 -10.06
N SER A 384 11.33 -6.48 -10.12
CA SER A 384 11.53 -5.45 -11.14
C SER A 384 11.17 -4.06 -10.60
N SER A 385 11.88 -3.06 -11.11
CA SER A 385 11.60 -1.64 -10.92
C SER A 385 10.75 -1.02 -12.04
N SER A 386 10.52 -1.77 -13.12
CA SER A 386 9.70 -1.31 -14.24
C SER A 386 8.23 -1.27 -13.84
N ILE A 387 7.56 -0.14 -14.11
CA ILE A 387 6.12 0.00 -13.92
C ILE A 387 5.41 -0.90 -14.93
N PRO A 388 4.58 -1.86 -14.49
CA PRO A 388 3.92 -2.78 -15.40
C PRO A 388 2.86 -2.04 -16.21
N THR A 389 2.84 -2.30 -17.52
CA THR A 389 1.84 -1.75 -18.44
C THR A 389 0.99 -2.83 -19.09
N CYS A 390 1.25 -4.10 -18.79
CA CYS A 390 0.46 -5.23 -19.22
C CYS A 390 0.66 -6.44 -18.28
N LEU A 391 -0.18 -7.46 -18.45
CA LEU A 391 -0.07 -8.73 -17.75
C LEU A 391 0.10 -9.88 -18.72
N VAL A 392 0.90 -10.87 -18.33
CA VAL A 392 1.02 -12.14 -19.05
C VAL A 392 0.29 -13.22 -18.26
N PRO A 393 -0.81 -13.80 -18.81
CA PRO A 393 -1.52 -14.88 -18.15
C PRO A 393 -0.62 -16.12 -17.97
N LEU A 394 -0.47 -16.57 -16.73
CA LEU A 394 0.32 -17.73 -16.35
C LEU A 394 -0.32 -18.46 -15.17
N LYS A 395 -0.91 -19.62 -15.44
CA LYS A 395 -1.61 -20.42 -14.42
C LYS A 395 -0.66 -20.78 -13.27
N GLY A 396 -1.12 -20.54 -12.04
CA GLY A 396 -0.37 -20.80 -10.81
C GLY A 396 0.63 -19.72 -10.43
N ALA A 397 0.87 -18.72 -11.30
CA ALA A 397 1.65 -17.54 -10.96
C ALA A 397 0.85 -16.58 -10.07
N ALA A 398 1.55 -15.59 -9.50
CA ALA A 398 0.94 -14.45 -8.84
C ALA A 398 1.85 -13.21 -8.95
N ALA A 399 1.27 -12.05 -9.17
CA ALA A 399 1.98 -10.77 -9.26
C ALA A 399 1.72 -9.93 -8.00
N TYR A 400 2.78 -9.59 -7.28
CA TYR A 400 2.76 -8.85 -6.00
C TYR A 400 3.39 -7.48 -6.13
N THR A 401 2.96 -6.55 -5.28
CA THR A 401 3.66 -5.27 -5.10
C THR A 401 4.15 -5.14 -3.66
N ALA A 402 5.10 -4.23 -3.44
CA ALA A 402 5.54 -3.85 -2.10
C ALA A 402 4.40 -3.27 -1.23
N LEU A 403 3.34 -2.72 -1.83
CA LEU A 403 2.17 -2.17 -1.14
C LEU A 403 1.14 -3.24 -0.77
N GLY A 404 0.86 -4.17 -1.69
CA GLY A 404 -0.26 -5.10 -1.59
C GLY A 404 -0.11 -6.19 -0.53
N GLY A 405 -1.23 -6.86 -0.26
CA GLY A 405 -1.34 -8.01 0.64
C GLY A 405 -1.21 -9.35 -0.10
N LEU A 406 -1.40 -10.44 0.65
CA LEU A 406 -1.39 -11.80 0.12
C LEU A 406 -2.69 -12.22 -0.59
N GLU A 407 -3.80 -11.53 -0.31
CA GLU A 407 -5.07 -11.81 -0.97
C GLU A 407 -4.89 -11.63 -2.48
N GLU A 408 -5.35 -12.61 -3.26
CA GLU A 408 -5.26 -12.58 -4.72
C GLU A 408 -6.62 -12.25 -5.34
N GLU A 409 -6.60 -11.49 -6.43
CA GLU A 409 -7.76 -11.24 -7.27
C GLU A 409 -7.45 -11.53 -8.75
N GLU A 410 -8.47 -11.86 -9.52
CA GLU A 410 -8.32 -12.08 -10.96
C GLU A 410 -8.22 -10.73 -11.67
N ALA A 411 -7.40 -10.66 -12.73
CA ALA A 411 -7.39 -9.51 -13.61
C ALA A 411 -8.75 -9.41 -14.35
N PRO A 412 -9.31 -8.20 -14.52
CA PRO A 412 -10.51 -8.01 -15.31
C PRO A 412 -10.30 -8.56 -16.72
N CYS A 413 -11.31 -9.24 -17.25
CA CYS A 413 -11.32 -9.73 -18.63
C CYS A 413 -12.50 -9.08 -19.35
N ASP A 414 -12.27 -8.48 -20.51
CA ASP A 414 -13.38 -8.02 -21.35
C ASP A 414 -14.06 -9.21 -22.03
N ARG A 415 -15.26 -9.57 -21.55
CA ARG A 415 -16.12 -10.60 -22.18
C ARG A 415 -16.86 -10.07 -23.41
N SER A 416 -16.87 -8.76 -23.63
CA SER A 416 -17.80 -8.08 -24.56
C SER A 416 -17.39 -8.21 -26.03
N ASN A 417 -16.14 -8.61 -26.31
CA ASN A 417 -15.64 -8.83 -27.67
C ASN A 417 -15.58 -10.32 -28.07
N ALA A 418 -15.98 -11.24 -27.19
CA ALA A 418 -16.02 -12.67 -27.49
C ALA A 418 -17.37 -13.16 -28.07
N MET A 419 -18.38 -12.30 -28.16
CA MET A 419 -19.76 -12.68 -28.50
C MET A 419 -20.40 -11.79 -29.60
N VAL A 420 -19.70 -11.56 -30.72
CA VAL A 420 -20.32 -10.97 -31.95
C VAL A 420 -19.95 -11.72 -33.24
N ILE A 421 -19.24 -12.84 -33.16
CA ILE A 421 -19.04 -13.73 -34.32
C ILE A 421 -19.75 -15.06 -34.02
N GLY A 422 -21.08 -15.07 -34.14
CA GLY A 422 -21.85 -16.27 -33.84
C GLY A 422 -23.36 -16.22 -33.99
N LEU A 423 -23.95 -15.15 -34.55
CA LEU A 423 -25.38 -15.12 -34.90
C LEU A 423 -25.61 -14.31 -36.18
N ALA A 424 -25.14 -14.86 -37.29
CA ALA A 424 -25.62 -14.55 -38.63
C ALA A 424 -25.72 -15.84 -39.46
N ALA A 425 -26.34 -16.87 -38.89
CA ALA A 425 -26.80 -18.06 -39.61
C ALA A 425 -27.96 -18.66 -38.83
N ALA A 426 -29.06 -18.98 -39.53
CA ALA A 426 -30.40 -19.32 -39.02
C ALA A 426 -31.14 -18.09 -38.42
N GLY A 427 -31.99 -17.36 -39.14
CA GLY A 427 -32.87 -17.81 -40.21
C GLY A 427 -34.14 -18.48 -39.66
N GLY A 428 -35.04 -17.67 -39.08
CA GLY A 428 -36.49 -17.83 -39.24
C GLY A 428 -37.26 -18.79 -38.30
N ILE A 429 -38.52 -18.38 -38.09
CA ILE A 429 -39.72 -19.23 -37.86
C ILE A 429 -40.03 -19.61 -36.39
N LEU A 430 -40.85 -18.77 -35.74
CA LEU A 430 -42.30 -18.97 -35.51
C LEU A 430 -42.80 -18.66 -34.08
N LEU A 431 -43.92 -17.93 -34.09
CA LEU A 431 -44.81 -17.52 -33.00
C LEU A 431 -45.70 -18.69 -32.49
N LEU A 432 -46.37 -18.47 -31.34
CA LEU A 432 -47.63 -19.11 -30.83
C LEU A 432 -47.44 -20.49 -30.12
N LEU A 433 -47.98 -20.83 -28.93
CA LEU A 433 -49.26 -20.50 -28.27
C LEU A 433 -49.26 -20.84 -26.74
N LEU A 434 -50.27 -20.31 -26.06
CA LEU A 434 -50.65 -20.44 -24.64
C LEU A 434 -51.46 -21.72 -24.30
N THR A 435 -51.37 -22.10 -23.00
CA THR A 435 -52.39 -22.74 -22.10
C THR A 435 -52.96 -24.15 -22.37
N VAL A 436 -53.00 -25.00 -21.34
CA VAL A 436 -54.19 -25.51 -20.59
C VAL A 436 -53.75 -26.67 -19.67
N GLY A 437 -54.40 -26.81 -18.51
CA GLY A 437 -53.98 -27.63 -17.37
C GLY A 437 -54.43 -29.10 -17.33
N GLY A 438 -53.90 -29.80 -16.34
CA GLY A 438 -54.73 -30.50 -15.33
C GLY A 438 -55.12 -31.99 -15.55
N ILE A 439 -54.42 -32.85 -14.80
CA ILE A 439 -54.92 -34.01 -14.01
C ILE A 439 -55.39 -35.29 -14.74
N ALA A 440 -54.65 -36.41 -14.56
CA ALA A 440 -55.15 -37.68 -13.95
C ALA A 440 -54.09 -38.82 -13.88
N VAL A 441 -53.53 -39.01 -12.69
CA VAL A 441 -53.35 -40.26 -11.90
C VAL A 441 -53.00 -41.62 -12.58
N TYR A 442 -51.75 -42.03 -12.31
CA TYR A 442 -51.22 -43.35 -11.87
C TYR A 442 -51.65 -44.67 -12.54
N ARG A 443 -50.65 -45.29 -13.20
CA ARG A 443 -50.21 -46.69 -12.98
C ARG A 443 -48.76 -46.85 -13.45
N GLY A 444 -47.86 -47.32 -12.59
CA GLY A 444 -46.47 -47.65 -12.96
C GLY A 444 -45.35 -47.08 -12.08
N ARG A 445 -45.49 -47.03 -10.75
CA ARG A 445 -44.41 -46.68 -9.82
C ARG A 445 -43.42 -47.85 -9.66
N ALA A 446 -42.54 -48.04 -10.65
CA ALA A 446 -41.27 -48.77 -10.49
C ALA A 446 -40.34 -48.54 -11.70
N ALA A 447 -40.91 -48.39 -12.90
CA ALA A 447 -40.14 -48.13 -14.13
C ALA A 447 -39.83 -46.64 -14.35
N ALA A 448 -40.74 -45.74 -13.92
CA ALA A 448 -40.57 -44.29 -14.09
C ALA A 448 -39.45 -43.70 -13.21
N ALA A 449 -39.15 -44.30 -12.04
CA ALA A 449 -38.09 -43.84 -11.16
C ALA A 449 -36.69 -44.12 -11.73
N LYS A 450 -36.49 -45.26 -12.42
CA LYS A 450 -35.22 -45.57 -13.10
C LYS A 450 -34.99 -44.68 -14.32
N GLN A 451 -36.04 -44.36 -15.09
CA GLN A 451 -35.93 -43.43 -16.22
C GLN A 451 -35.66 -41.99 -15.77
N GLN A 452 -36.31 -41.52 -14.69
CA GLN A 452 -36.00 -40.20 -14.13
C GLN A 452 -34.58 -40.12 -13.55
N GLN A 453 -34.09 -41.19 -12.93
CA GLN A 453 -32.73 -41.21 -12.37
C GLN A 453 -31.66 -41.27 -13.48
N GLN A 454 -31.91 -41.99 -14.58
CA GLN A 454 -31.05 -41.97 -15.77
C GLN A 454 -31.09 -40.63 -16.50
N GLN A 455 -32.26 -39.99 -16.62
CA GLN A 455 -32.35 -38.64 -17.19
C GLN A 455 -31.65 -37.59 -16.31
N GLN A 456 -31.77 -37.69 -14.98
CA GLN A 456 -31.04 -36.80 -14.07
C GLN A 456 -29.52 -37.04 -14.14
N GLN A 457 -29.06 -38.29 -14.25
CA GLN A 457 -27.63 -38.58 -14.44
C GLN A 457 -27.10 -38.07 -15.78
N GLN A 458 -27.89 -38.20 -16.86
CA GLN A 458 -27.51 -37.64 -18.17
C GLN A 458 -27.50 -36.12 -18.17
N GLN A 459 -28.46 -35.47 -17.50
CA GLN A 459 -28.46 -34.01 -17.32
C GLN A 459 -27.29 -33.55 -16.46
N HIS A 460 -26.93 -34.30 -15.42
CA HIS A 460 -25.78 -33.97 -14.58
C HIS A 460 -24.46 -34.17 -15.32
N GLN A 461 -24.34 -35.22 -16.15
CA GLN A 461 -23.18 -35.40 -17.04
C GLN A 461 -23.10 -34.33 -18.13
N GLN A 462 -24.23 -33.92 -18.71
CA GLN A 462 -24.25 -32.79 -19.65
C GLN A 462 -23.91 -31.46 -18.98
N GLN A 463 -24.36 -31.21 -17.75
CA GLN A 463 -23.96 -30.04 -16.97
C GLN A 463 -22.48 -30.07 -16.61
N GLN A 464 -21.91 -31.23 -16.26
CA GLN A 464 -20.48 -31.37 -16.01
C GLN A 464 -19.65 -31.20 -17.28
N GLN A 465 -20.12 -31.70 -18.43
CA GLN A 465 -19.48 -31.48 -19.73
C GLN A 465 -19.60 -30.02 -20.18
N GLN A 466 -20.72 -29.35 -19.91
CA GLN A 466 -20.88 -27.91 -20.15
C GLN A 466 -20.03 -27.08 -19.19
N GLN A 467 -19.89 -27.47 -17.91
CA GLN A 467 -18.98 -26.80 -16.98
C GLN A 467 -17.51 -27.01 -17.36
N GLN A 468 -17.14 -28.20 -17.84
CA GLN A 468 -15.79 -28.44 -18.39
C GLN A 468 -15.58 -27.68 -19.70
N GLN A 469 -16.57 -27.58 -20.59
CA GLN A 469 -16.49 -26.73 -21.78
C GLN A 469 -16.39 -25.25 -21.41
N VAL A 470 -17.11 -24.79 -20.39
CA VAL A 470 -17.02 -23.41 -19.87
C VAL A 470 -15.68 -23.16 -19.18
N GLU A 471 -15.06 -24.13 -18.50
CA GLU A 471 -13.69 -24.02 -17.98
C GLU A 471 -12.64 -24.02 -19.11
N ILE A 472 -12.83 -24.83 -20.15
CA ILE A 472 -11.97 -24.86 -21.33
C ILE A 472 -12.10 -23.54 -22.12
N GLU A 473 -13.32 -23.02 -22.27
CA GLU A 473 -13.65 -21.74 -22.93
C GLU A 473 -13.20 -20.52 -22.12
N ASN A 474 -13.32 -20.54 -20.78
CA ASN A 474 -12.74 -19.51 -19.91
C ASN A 474 -11.21 -19.51 -19.97
N SER A 475 -10.56 -20.67 -20.17
CA SER A 475 -9.11 -20.73 -20.40
C SER A 475 -8.70 -20.29 -21.82
N SER A 476 -9.60 -20.35 -22.80
CA SER A 476 -9.35 -19.91 -24.18
C SER A 476 -9.77 -18.48 -24.47
N SER A 477 -10.65 -17.86 -23.68
CA SER A 477 -11.02 -16.45 -23.84
C SER A 477 -9.84 -15.51 -23.51
N CYS A 478 -8.95 -15.91 -22.60
CA CYS A 478 -7.65 -15.26 -22.41
C CYS A 478 -6.58 -15.66 -23.45
N LYS A 479 -6.82 -16.67 -24.30
CA LYS A 479 -5.93 -17.01 -25.43
C LYS A 479 -6.13 -16.10 -26.65
N GLY A 480 -7.14 -15.23 -26.66
CA GLY A 480 -7.34 -14.23 -27.72
C GLY A 480 -6.20 -13.19 -27.82
N ILE A 481 -5.37 -13.07 -26.77
CA ILE A 481 -4.14 -12.25 -26.77
C ILE A 481 -2.93 -13.05 -27.32
N ARG A 482 -3.07 -14.36 -27.54
CA ARG A 482 -1.96 -15.26 -27.91
C ARG A 482 -1.69 -15.31 -29.42
N THR A 483 -2.58 -14.82 -30.27
CA THR A 483 -2.50 -15.01 -31.74
C THR A 483 -1.71 -13.94 -32.50
N SER A 484 -1.19 -12.91 -31.86
CA SER A 484 -0.17 -12.02 -32.46
C SER A 484 1.27 -12.35 -32.04
N ALA A 485 1.48 -13.36 -31.18
CA ALA A 485 2.77 -13.58 -30.51
C ALA A 485 3.61 -14.76 -31.02
N PHE A 486 3.13 -15.61 -31.92
CA PHE A 486 3.93 -16.72 -32.47
C PHE A 486 3.49 -17.08 -33.89
N ASN A 487 4.09 -16.43 -34.88
CA ASN A 487 4.37 -17.01 -36.19
C ASN A 487 5.39 -16.16 -36.91
N GLU A 488 6.64 -16.64 -36.98
CA GLU A 488 7.57 -16.57 -38.11
C GLU A 488 9.02 -16.73 -37.61
N SER A 489 9.50 -17.98 -37.59
CA SER A 489 10.83 -18.34 -38.08
C SER A 489 10.90 -19.86 -38.22
N LYS A 490 11.03 -20.30 -39.48
CA LYS A 490 11.78 -21.51 -39.82
C LYS A 490 13.26 -21.25 -39.63
#